data_AF-A0A317D9Z2-F1
#
_entry.id   AF-A0A317D9Z2-F1
#
_cell.length_a   1.000
_cell.length_b   1.000
_cell.length_c   1.000
_cell.angle_alpha   90.00
_cell.angle_beta   90.00
_cell.angle_gamma   90.00
#
_symmetry.space_group_name_H-M   'P 1'
#
loop_
_entity.id
_entity.type
_entity.pdbx_description
1 polymer ?
#
loop_
_entity_poly.entity_id
_entity_poly.type
_entity_poly.pdbx_seq_one_letter_code
_entity_poly.pdbx_strand_id
1 'polypeptide(L)'
;MYVSSNMQSAEQSRSEPVDPAPRPTRRSFTAEYKAAIVAEYEAAPHGEKSAVLRREGLFHSHVQEWSRARDTGVAPGTTTRSSAASSAVTSRLSRAERETERLRVENARLNAKLAQTQAALSIMGKAHELLASLAEGSDTPPSSSR
;
A
#
# COMPACT_ATOMS: atom_id res chain seq x y z
N MET A 1 81.86 -10.49 53.29
CA MET A 1 80.49 -11.02 53.27
C MET A 1 79.54 -9.91 53.74
N TYR A 2 78.88 -9.22 52.81
CA TYR A 2 77.74 -8.33 53.04
C TYR A 2 76.61 -8.91 52.15
N VAL A 3 75.69 -9.70 52.69
CA VAL A 3 74.34 -9.35 53.19
C VAL A 3 73.43 -8.73 52.11
N SER A 4 72.54 -9.59 51.62
CA SER A 4 71.13 -9.42 51.23
C SER A 4 70.72 -8.14 50.46
N SER A 5 70.40 -8.26 49.16
CA SER A 5 69.05 -8.55 48.64
C SER A 5 67.96 -7.64 49.21
N ASN A 6 67.58 -6.62 48.44
CA ASN A 6 66.27 -5.99 48.53
C ASN A 6 65.82 -5.60 47.11
N MET A 7 65.32 -6.58 46.36
CA MET A 7 64.52 -6.29 45.17
C MET A 7 63.15 -5.84 45.65
N GLN A 8 62.81 -4.57 45.40
CA GLN A 8 61.48 -4.03 45.60
C GLN A 8 60.44 -4.93 44.90
N SER A 9 59.52 -5.46 45.70
CA SER A 9 58.39 -6.28 45.30
C SER A 9 57.50 -5.56 44.30
N ALA A 10 57.14 -6.31 43.25
CA ALA A 10 56.07 -5.97 42.33
C ALA A 10 54.72 -6.02 43.06
N GLU A 11 54.18 -4.87 43.44
CA GLU A 11 52.74 -4.76 43.74
C GLU A 11 52.00 -4.45 42.45
N GLN A 12 51.75 -5.51 41.67
CA GLN A 12 50.73 -5.50 40.63
C GLN A 12 49.37 -5.47 41.31
N SER A 13 48.72 -4.31 41.25
CA SER A 13 47.32 -4.12 41.61
C SER A 13 46.44 -5.02 40.75
N ARG A 14 45.99 -6.13 41.35
CA ARG A 14 45.01 -7.04 40.76
C ARG A 14 43.65 -6.36 40.82
N SER A 15 43.26 -5.69 39.75
CA SER A 15 41.90 -5.15 39.61
C SER A 15 40.90 -6.32 39.53
N GLU A 16 40.05 -6.45 40.54
CA GLU A 16 38.90 -7.35 40.54
C GLU A 16 37.99 -7.10 39.31
N PRO A 17 37.55 -8.13 38.59
CA PRO A 17 36.65 -7.95 37.46
C PRO A 17 35.26 -7.53 37.97
N VAL A 18 34.87 -6.29 37.67
CA VAL A 18 33.51 -5.79 37.88
C VAL A 18 32.56 -6.62 37.02
N ASP A 19 31.61 -7.32 37.66
CA ASP A 19 30.57 -8.08 36.98
C ASP A 19 29.65 -7.13 36.18
N PRO A 20 29.62 -7.21 34.83
CA PRO A 20 28.78 -6.33 34.04
C PRO A 20 27.31 -6.67 34.24
N ALA A 21 26.50 -5.65 34.53
CA ALA A 21 25.06 -5.77 34.69
C ALA A 21 24.38 -6.58 33.56
N PRO A 22 23.33 -7.35 33.87
CA PRO A 22 22.68 -8.25 32.92
C PRO A 22 22.16 -7.47 31.70
N ARG A 23 22.40 -8.02 30.51
CA ARG A 23 22.01 -7.38 29.25
C ARG A 23 20.47 -7.30 29.14
N PRO A 24 19.92 -6.16 28.70
CA PRO A 24 18.48 -6.03 28.48
C PRO A 24 18.05 -7.01 27.38
N THR A 25 17.13 -7.90 27.73
CA THR A 25 16.59 -8.91 26.79
C THR A 25 15.37 -8.33 26.09
N ARG A 26 15.36 -8.37 24.75
CA ARG A 26 14.21 -7.94 23.96
C ARG A 26 13.15 -9.05 23.92
N ARG A 27 11.87 -8.69 24.05
CA ARG A 27 10.76 -9.64 23.88
C ARG A 27 10.72 -10.14 22.44
N SER A 28 10.63 -11.45 22.26
CA SER A 28 10.36 -12.10 20.97
C SER A 28 8.90 -12.59 20.93
N PHE A 29 8.30 -12.54 19.75
CA PHE A 29 6.92 -12.98 19.52
C PHE A 29 6.93 -14.25 18.68
N THR A 30 6.32 -15.32 19.19
CA THR A 30 6.18 -16.59 18.47
C THR A 30 5.20 -16.44 17.30
N ALA A 31 5.31 -17.31 16.31
CA ALA A 31 4.39 -17.36 15.17
C ALA A 31 2.93 -17.51 15.61
N GLU A 32 2.67 -18.43 16.55
CA GLU A 32 1.36 -18.70 17.13
C GLU A 32 0.79 -17.48 17.85
N TYR A 33 1.62 -16.80 18.66
CA TYR A 33 1.21 -15.57 19.34
C TYR A 33 0.78 -14.49 18.35
N LYS A 34 1.58 -14.28 17.30
CA LYS A 34 1.27 -13.28 16.27
C LYS A 34 -0.06 -13.61 15.57
N ALA A 35 -0.28 -14.87 15.23
CA ALA A 35 -1.52 -15.32 14.57
C ALA A 35 -2.75 -15.15 15.47
N ALA A 36 -2.64 -15.51 16.75
CA ALA A 36 -3.72 -15.35 17.73
C ALA A 36 -4.12 -13.87 17.90
N ILE A 37 -3.14 -12.97 18.04
CA ILE A 37 -3.42 -11.54 18.18
C ILE A 37 -4.05 -10.95 16.91
N VAL A 38 -3.61 -11.36 15.72
CA VAL A 38 -4.22 -10.90 14.46
C VAL A 38 -5.68 -11.34 14.38
N ALA A 39 -5.97 -12.59 14.74
CA ALA A 39 -7.34 -13.11 14.75
C ALA A 39 -8.23 -12.37 15.75
N GLU A 40 -7.75 -12.13 16.98
CA GLU A 40 -8.49 -11.37 18.00
C GLU A 40 -8.73 -9.92 17.56
N TYR A 41 -7.72 -9.28 16.97
CA TYR A 41 -7.84 -7.90 16.47
C TYR A 41 -8.83 -7.76 15.29
N GLU A 42 -8.87 -8.75 14.40
CA GLU A 42 -9.80 -8.79 13.27
C GLU A 42 -11.24 -9.07 13.72
N ALA A 43 -11.42 -9.92 14.74
CA ALA A 43 -12.73 -10.24 15.32
C ALA A 43 -13.30 -9.10 16.21
N ALA A 44 -12.44 -8.22 16.72
CA ALA A 44 -12.87 -7.15 17.62
C ALA A 44 -13.76 -6.09 16.91
N PRO A 45 -14.87 -5.65 17.55
CA PRO A 45 -15.74 -4.58 17.05
C PRO A 45 -15.02 -3.25 16.84
N HIS A 46 -15.64 -2.35 16.07
CA HIS A 46 -15.15 -0.98 15.90
C HIS A 46 -15.05 -0.26 17.26
N GLY A 47 -13.87 0.25 17.60
CA GLY A 47 -13.57 0.92 18.88
C GLY A 47 -12.84 0.04 19.89
N GLU A 48 -13.08 -1.27 19.89
CA GLU A 48 -12.50 -2.21 20.86
C GLU A 48 -11.12 -2.75 20.45
N LYS A 49 -10.78 -2.60 19.18
CA LYS A 49 -9.47 -2.96 18.61
C LYS A 49 -8.27 -2.38 19.38
N SER A 50 -8.43 -1.17 19.92
CA SER A 50 -7.38 -0.51 20.72
C SER A 50 -7.22 -1.13 22.12
N ALA A 51 -8.25 -1.76 22.66
CA ALA A 51 -8.20 -2.43 23.96
C ALA A 51 -7.33 -3.69 23.89
N VAL A 52 -7.51 -4.50 22.84
CA VAL A 52 -6.67 -5.67 22.55
C VAL A 52 -5.19 -5.26 22.46
N LEU A 53 -4.89 -4.22 21.68
CA LEU A 53 -3.53 -3.73 21.50
C LEU A 53 -2.88 -3.23 22.79
N ARG A 54 -3.64 -2.51 23.63
CA ARG A 54 -3.12 -1.98 24.91
C ARG A 54 -2.84 -3.08 25.93
N ARG A 55 -3.68 -4.13 25.98
CA ARG A 55 -3.47 -5.29 26.86
C ARG A 55 -2.14 -5.99 26.55
N GLU A 56 -1.81 -6.09 25.27
CA GLU A 56 -0.62 -6.80 24.81
C GLU A 56 0.64 -5.92 24.71
N GLY A 57 0.50 -4.60 24.87
CA GLY A 57 1.57 -3.62 24.66
C GLY A 57 2.00 -3.49 23.20
N LEU A 58 1.07 -3.69 22.26
CA LEU A 58 1.35 -3.73 20.83
C LEU A 58 0.91 -2.44 20.12
N PHE A 59 1.74 -1.99 19.18
CA PHE A 59 1.35 -0.95 18.23
C PHE A 59 0.54 -1.52 17.07
N HIS A 60 -0.32 -0.69 16.49
CA HIS A 60 -1.12 -1.05 15.31
C HIS A 60 -0.26 -1.52 14.12
N SER A 61 0.96 -0.98 13.99
CA SER A 61 1.94 -1.40 12.99
C SER A 61 2.31 -2.88 13.08
N HIS A 62 2.44 -3.45 14.29
CA HIS A 62 2.75 -4.87 14.47
C HIS A 62 1.64 -5.75 13.91
N VAL A 63 0.38 -5.44 14.22
CA VAL A 63 -0.75 -6.25 13.76
C VAL A 63 -0.94 -6.13 12.25
N GLN A 64 -0.74 -4.94 11.68
CA GLN A 64 -0.72 -4.80 10.22
C GLN A 64 0.40 -5.61 9.57
N GLU A 65 1.61 -5.61 10.13
CA GLU A 65 2.73 -6.40 9.61
C GLU A 65 2.43 -7.91 9.66
N TRP A 66 1.88 -8.39 10.78
CA TRP A 66 1.57 -9.80 10.96
C TRP A 66 0.40 -10.29 10.10
N SER A 67 -0.65 -9.47 9.95
CA SER A 67 -1.78 -9.77 9.05
C SER A 67 -1.29 -9.92 7.60
N ARG A 68 -0.41 -9.01 7.15
CA ARG A 68 0.22 -9.11 5.81
C ARG A 68 1.13 -10.33 5.65
N ALA A 69 1.91 -10.67 6.68
CA ALA A 69 2.77 -11.85 6.65
C ALA A 69 1.93 -13.14 6.50
N ARG A 70 0.76 -13.21 7.17
CA ARG A 70 -0.21 -14.28 7.00
C ARG A 70 -0.74 -14.36 5.57
N ASP A 71 -1.21 -13.23 5.01
CA ASP A 71 -1.85 -13.20 3.69
C ASP A 71 -0.88 -13.52 2.54
N THR A 72 0.41 -13.29 2.75
CA THR A 72 1.48 -13.61 1.78
C THR A 72 2.01 -15.05 1.90
N GLY A 73 1.48 -15.85 2.83
CA GLY A 73 1.93 -17.23 3.07
C GLY A 73 3.35 -17.36 3.65
N VAL A 74 3.95 -16.25 4.09
CA VAL A 74 5.28 -16.23 4.70
C VAL A 74 5.11 -16.49 6.19
N ALA A 75 5.67 -17.61 6.67
CA ALA A 75 5.60 -17.99 8.07
C ALA A 75 6.03 -16.83 9.00
N PRO A 76 5.29 -16.55 10.10
CA PRO A 76 5.52 -15.37 10.92
C PRO A 76 6.79 -15.52 11.79
N GLY A 77 7.96 -15.28 11.18
CA GLY A 77 9.27 -15.40 11.84
C GLY A 77 10.44 -14.74 11.10
N THR A 78 10.31 -14.47 9.80
CA THR A 78 11.39 -13.89 8.97
C THR A 78 11.26 -12.37 8.82
N THR A 79 11.17 -11.64 9.92
CA THR A 79 10.97 -10.18 9.90
C THR A 79 12.28 -9.45 10.18
N THR A 80 13.21 -9.46 9.22
CA THR A 80 14.14 -8.34 9.06
C THR A 80 14.36 -8.13 7.56
N ARG A 81 14.09 -6.92 7.05
CA ARG A 81 14.27 -6.49 5.65
C ARG A 81 13.21 -6.93 4.62
N SER A 82 12.68 -8.16 4.67
CA SER A 82 11.66 -8.61 3.69
C SER A 82 10.27 -7.94 3.87
N SER A 83 9.86 -7.64 5.11
CA SER A 83 8.55 -7.03 5.39
C SER A 83 8.42 -5.59 4.91
N ALA A 84 9.49 -4.80 4.98
CA ALA A 84 9.52 -3.43 4.44
C ALA A 84 9.42 -3.41 2.90
N ALA A 85 10.10 -4.34 2.24
CA ALA A 85 10.01 -4.50 0.78
C ALA A 85 8.60 -4.92 0.34
N SER A 86 7.99 -5.89 1.02
CA SER A 86 6.61 -6.32 0.75
C SER A 86 5.59 -5.20 1.02
N SER A 87 5.73 -4.45 2.11
CA SER A 87 4.88 -3.30 2.42
C SER A 87 4.95 -2.20 1.33
N ALA A 88 6.14 -1.92 0.81
CA ALA A 88 6.34 -0.98 -0.28
C ALA A 88 5.79 -1.50 -1.62
N VAL A 89 5.77 -2.81 -1.86
CA VAL A 89 5.16 -3.41 -3.06
C VAL A 89 3.63 -3.33 -2.98
N THR A 90 3.03 -3.69 -1.84
CA THR A 90 1.57 -3.61 -1.66
C THR A 90 1.05 -2.17 -1.69
N SER A 91 1.78 -1.20 -1.12
CA SER A 91 1.39 0.20 -1.19
C SER A 91 1.45 0.77 -2.61
N ARG A 92 2.44 0.32 -3.41
CA ARG A 92 2.53 0.64 -4.85
C ARG A 92 1.38 0.00 -5.62
N LEU A 93 1.04 -1.26 -5.34
CA LEU A 93 -0.10 -1.94 -5.97
C LEU A 93 -1.42 -1.21 -5.67
N SER A 94 -1.69 -0.88 -4.40
CA SER A 94 -2.89 -0.14 -4.02
C SER A 94 -2.97 1.27 -4.64
N ARG A 95 -1.82 1.93 -4.82
CA ARG A 95 -1.76 3.22 -5.54
C ARG A 95 -2.08 3.03 -7.02
N ALA A 96 -1.51 2.01 -7.66
CA ALA A 96 -1.77 1.69 -9.06
C ALA A 96 -3.25 1.34 -9.28
N GLU A 97 -3.87 0.57 -8.39
CA GLU A 97 -5.30 0.23 -8.46
C GLU A 97 -6.18 1.49 -8.46
N ARG A 98 -5.95 2.43 -7.53
CA ARG A 98 -6.70 3.69 -7.50
C ARG A 98 -6.51 4.53 -8.76
N GLU A 99 -5.31 4.52 -9.31
CA GLU A 99 -5.01 5.21 -10.56
C GLU A 99 -5.72 4.56 -11.75
N THR A 100 -5.76 3.22 -11.82
CA THR A 100 -6.52 2.53 -12.87
C THR A 100 -8.01 2.83 -12.78
N GLU A 101 -8.58 2.90 -11.58
CA GLU A 101 -9.99 3.22 -11.41
C GLU A 101 -10.29 4.66 -11.83
N ARG A 102 -9.47 5.61 -11.41
CA ARG A 102 -9.56 7.00 -11.86
C ARG A 102 -9.48 7.11 -13.38
N LEU A 103 -8.53 6.40 -14.00
CA LEU A 103 -8.38 6.38 -15.45
C LEU A 103 -9.57 5.75 -16.16
N ARG A 104 -10.19 4.69 -15.60
CA ARG A 104 -11.42 4.10 -16.15
C ARG A 104 -12.59 5.08 -16.11
N VAL A 105 -12.78 5.77 -14.99
CA VAL A 105 -13.84 6.78 -14.85
C VAL A 105 -13.63 7.92 -15.85
N GLU A 106 -12.40 8.41 -15.99
CA GLU A 106 -12.10 9.48 -16.96
C GLU A 106 -12.30 9.00 -18.40
N ASN A 107 -11.86 7.78 -18.73
CA ASN A 107 -12.04 7.22 -20.07
C ASN A 107 -13.53 7.06 -20.42
N ALA A 108 -14.34 6.57 -19.48
CA ALA A 108 -15.78 6.46 -19.64
C ALA A 108 -16.43 7.84 -19.90
N ARG A 109 -16.02 8.87 -19.13
CA ARG A 109 -16.49 10.25 -19.32
C ARG A 109 -16.11 10.80 -20.69
N LEU A 110 -14.87 10.61 -21.12
CA LEU A 110 -14.38 11.09 -22.41
C LEU A 110 -15.10 10.39 -23.57
N ASN A 111 -15.32 9.08 -23.48
CA ASN A 111 -16.08 8.33 -24.47
C ASN A 111 -17.53 8.81 -24.56
N ALA A 112 -18.19 9.13 -23.44
CA ALA A 112 -19.53 9.70 -23.46
C ALA A 112 -19.56 11.06 -24.18
N LYS A 113 -18.57 11.92 -23.94
CA LYS A 113 -18.45 13.21 -24.63
C LYS A 113 -18.21 13.04 -26.14
N LEU A 114 -17.37 12.07 -26.51
CA LEU A 114 -17.09 11.73 -27.90
C LEU A 114 -18.36 11.22 -28.61
N ALA A 115 -19.12 10.34 -27.96
CA ALA A 115 -20.39 9.86 -28.50
C ALA A 115 -21.40 11.02 -28.70
N GLN A 116 -21.46 11.96 -27.75
CA GLN A 116 -22.32 13.14 -27.86
C GLN A 116 -21.92 14.03 -29.05
N THR A 117 -20.63 14.29 -29.26
CA THR A 117 -20.17 15.12 -30.39
C THR A 117 -20.41 14.42 -31.73
N GLN A 118 -20.20 13.11 -31.81
CA GLN A 118 -20.52 12.32 -33.00
C GLN A 118 -22.01 12.33 -33.33
N ALA A 119 -22.88 12.24 -32.32
CA ALA A 119 -24.32 12.34 -32.51
C ALA A 119 -24.71 13.72 -33.07
N ALA A 120 -24.13 14.80 -32.53
CA ALA A 120 -24.34 16.15 -33.05
C ALA A 120 -23.89 16.28 -34.52
N LEU A 121 -22.71 15.74 -34.86
CA LEU A 121 -22.21 15.72 -36.24
C LEU A 121 -23.15 14.94 -37.17
N SER A 122 -23.68 13.79 -36.74
CA SER A 122 -24.65 13.02 -37.52
C SER A 122 -25.94 13.79 -37.78
N ILE A 123 -26.46 14.49 -36.78
CA ILE A 123 -27.66 15.33 -36.93
C ILE A 123 -27.40 16.46 -37.93
N MET A 124 -26.26 17.15 -37.81
CA MET A 124 -25.88 18.23 -38.75
C MET A 124 -25.70 17.70 -40.18
N GLY A 125 -25.08 16.53 -40.34
CA GLY A 125 -24.93 15.87 -41.65
C GLY A 125 -26.29 15.59 -42.30
N LYS A 126 -27.24 15.00 -41.54
CA LYS A 126 -28.60 14.74 -42.03
C LYS A 126 -29.35 16.02 -42.36
N ALA A 127 -29.22 17.07 -41.56
CA ALA A 127 -29.84 18.36 -41.85
C ALA A 127 -29.30 18.95 -43.16
N HIS A 128 -27.98 18.85 -43.40
CA HIS A 128 -27.37 19.29 -44.65
C HIS A 128 -27.86 18.47 -45.86
N GLU A 129 -27.98 17.14 -45.74
CA GLU A 129 -28.54 16.29 -46.80
C GLU A 129 -29.98 16.66 -47.14
N LEU A 130 -30.83 16.90 -46.12
CA LEU A 130 -32.20 17.35 -46.34
C LEU A 130 -32.25 18.69 -47.08
N LEU A 131 -31.44 19.65 -46.67
CA LEU A 131 -31.36 20.96 -47.34
C LEU A 131 -30.90 20.82 -48.80
N ALA A 132 -29.92 19.95 -49.07
CA ALA A 132 -29.49 19.67 -50.45
C ALA A 132 -30.62 19.07 -51.29
N SER A 133 -31.38 18.11 -50.75
CA SER A 133 -32.52 17.50 -51.45
C SER A 133 -33.66 18.48 -51.76
N LEU A 134 -33.93 19.43 -50.85
CA LEU A 134 -34.93 20.48 -51.06
C LEU A 134 -34.49 21.48 -52.13
N ALA A 135 -33.20 21.84 -52.15
CA ALA A 135 -32.64 22.71 -53.17
C ALA A 135 -32.74 22.06 -54.57
N GLU A 136 -32.35 20.79 -54.69
CA GLU A 136 -32.42 20.05 -55.96
C GLU A 136 -33.87 19.83 -56.45
N GLY A 137 -34.82 19.62 -55.54
CA GLY A 137 -36.25 19.55 -55.88
C GLY A 137 -36.86 20.88 -56.35
N SER A 138 -36.26 22.02 -55.98
CA SER A 138 -36.75 23.35 -56.37
C SER A 138 -36.31 23.82 -57.76
N ASP A 139 -35.31 23.17 -58.35
CA ASP A 139 -34.76 23.49 -59.68
C ASP A 139 -35.48 22.79 -60.85
N THR A 140 -36.62 22.12 -60.61
CA THR A 140 -37.43 21.56 -61.71
C THR A 140 -38.34 22.66 -62.30
N PRO A 141 -38.04 23.23 -63.48
CA PRO A 141 -38.91 24.24 -64.08
C PRO A 141 -40.28 23.63 -64.41
N PRO A 142 -41.39 24.39 -64.34
CA PRO A 142 -42.67 23.88 -64.76
C PRO A 142 -42.58 23.50 -66.24
N SER A 143 -42.86 22.23 -66.56
CA SER A 143 -42.97 21.80 -67.95
C SER A 143 -44.15 22.56 -68.56
N SER A 144 -43.83 23.57 -69.37
CA SER A 144 -44.82 24.30 -70.16
C SER A 144 -45.44 23.33 -71.16
N SER A 145 -46.59 22.78 -70.81
CA SER A 145 -47.42 22.01 -71.73
C SER A 145 -48.48 22.92 -72.34
N ARG A 146 -48.19 23.31 -73.60
CA ARG A 146 -49.11 23.71 -74.67
C ARG A 146 -49.73 25.10 -74.66
#